data_AF-A0A7W3XYZ9-F1
#
_entry.id   AF-A0A7W3XYZ9-F1
#
_cell.length_a   1.000
_cell.length_b   1.000
_cell.length_c   1.000
_cell.angle_alpha   90.00
_cell.angle_beta   90.00
_cell.angle_gamma   90.00
#
_symmetry.space_group_name_H-M   'P 1'
#
loop_
_entity.id
_entity.type
_entity.pdbx_description
1 polymer ?
#
loop_
_entity_poly.entity_id
_entity_poly.type
_entity_poly.pdbx_seq_one_letter_code
_entity_poly.pdbx_strand_id
1 'polypeptide(L)'
;MPNQRTRTGPVAAAGGRTAGLHVGAATHDTDVDLNDVLDLLATLTDAGFSAHDLCEAAARQAQEVAAALRDLAEDLAAHHNVIGRRTSVAMERLSEVMEEIAAASGNARAATLAAAEEAEALHTDMEETYRPVQRAAADADLATPSARVHNQSI
;
A
#
# COMPACT_ATOMS: atom_id res chain seq x y z
N MET A 1 41.08 5.26 -15.02
CA MET A 1 40.01 5.35 -16.05
C MET A 1 38.98 4.28 -15.72
N PRO A 2 37.74 4.67 -15.35
CA PRO A 2 36.75 3.82 -14.67
C PRO A 2 35.82 3.12 -15.65
N ASN A 3 35.17 2.02 -15.26
CA ASN A 3 33.80 1.82 -15.70
C ASN A 3 32.95 1.01 -14.72
N GLN A 4 31.82 1.63 -14.38
CA GLN A 4 30.82 1.23 -13.40
C GLN A 4 29.91 0.14 -13.99
N ARG A 5 29.51 -0.83 -13.17
CA ARG A 5 28.27 -1.60 -13.37
C ARG A 5 27.53 -1.70 -12.04
N THR A 6 26.93 -0.58 -11.66
CA THR A 6 25.79 -0.55 -10.76
C THR A 6 24.62 -1.23 -11.48
N ARG A 7 24.27 -2.43 -11.04
CA ARG A 7 23.05 -3.12 -11.49
C ARG A 7 21.94 -2.75 -10.50
N THR A 8 21.50 -1.50 -10.56
CA THR A 8 20.23 -1.07 -9.98
C THR A 8 19.14 -1.44 -10.98
N GLY A 9 18.49 -2.60 -10.77
CA GLY A 9 17.23 -2.89 -11.41
C GLY A 9 16.18 -1.87 -10.98
N PRO A 10 15.24 -1.48 -11.83
CA PRO A 10 14.17 -0.58 -11.43
C PRO A 10 13.36 -1.30 -10.35
N VAL A 11 13.32 -0.71 -9.16
CA VAL A 11 12.26 -1.01 -8.19
C VAL A 11 10.97 -0.68 -8.91
N ALA A 12 10.16 -1.70 -9.17
CA ALA A 12 8.83 -1.53 -9.71
C ALA A 12 8.08 -0.60 -8.75
N ALA A 13 7.96 0.66 -9.14
CA ALA A 13 7.02 1.56 -8.52
C ALA A 13 5.67 0.85 -8.60
N ALA A 14 5.13 0.48 -7.44
CA ALA A 14 3.74 0.13 -7.31
C ALA A 14 2.96 1.38 -7.71
N GLY A 15 2.72 1.51 -9.01
CA GLY A 15 1.79 2.46 -9.59
C GLY A 15 0.43 2.07 -9.06
N GLY A 16 0.07 2.62 -7.90
CA GLY A 16 -1.32 2.78 -7.51
C GLY A 16 -1.99 3.47 -8.67
N ARG A 17 -2.71 2.69 -9.46
CA ARG A 17 -3.47 3.20 -10.59
C ARG A 17 -4.55 4.09 -9.97
N THR A 18 -4.35 5.40 -10.04
CA THR A 18 -5.40 6.42 -9.97
C THR A 18 -6.34 6.33 -11.18
N ALA A 19 -6.62 5.10 -11.65
CA ALA A 19 -7.54 4.82 -12.73
C ALA A 19 -8.94 4.82 -12.13
N GLY A 20 -9.46 6.01 -11.85
CA GLY A 20 -10.75 6.15 -11.20
C GLY A 20 -11.25 7.57 -10.99
N LEU A 21 -10.45 8.63 -11.24
CA LEU A 21 -11.00 9.98 -11.22
C LEU A 21 -11.90 10.15 -12.45
N HIS A 22 -13.21 9.99 -12.27
CA HIS A 22 -14.20 10.12 -13.34
C HIS A 22 -14.47 11.60 -13.59
N VAL A 23 -13.76 12.18 -14.56
CA VAL A 23 -13.99 13.55 -15.04
C VAL A 23 -15.34 13.61 -15.74
N GLY A 24 -16.38 14.00 -15.00
CA GLY A 24 -17.71 14.25 -15.54
C GLY A 24 -17.69 15.40 -16.56
N ALA A 25 -18.11 15.09 -17.80
CA ALA A 25 -18.40 15.99 -18.91
C ALA A 25 -18.03 17.49 -18.75
N ALA A 26 -16.88 17.85 -19.32
CA ALA A 26 -16.36 19.21 -19.50
C ALA A 26 -15.96 19.97 -18.21
N THR A 27 -15.24 19.31 -17.32
CA THR A 27 -14.39 19.92 -16.29
C THR A 27 -12.94 19.94 -16.75
N HIS A 28 -12.16 20.93 -16.29
CA HIS A 28 -10.74 21.02 -16.61
C HIS A 28 -10.00 19.84 -15.97
N ASP A 29 -8.91 19.39 -16.58
CA ASP A 29 -8.05 18.25 -16.17
C ASP A 29 -7.47 18.35 -14.73
N THR A 30 -7.81 19.42 -13.99
CA THR A 30 -7.36 19.74 -12.63
C THR A 30 -8.51 19.92 -11.62
N ASP A 31 -9.77 19.75 -12.02
CA ASP A 31 -10.89 19.84 -11.08
C ASP A 31 -10.90 18.58 -10.20
N VAL A 32 -10.63 18.78 -8.91
CA VAL A 32 -10.68 17.74 -7.87
C VAL A 32 -11.98 17.93 -7.11
N ASP A 33 -12.90 16.98 -7.21
CA ASP A 33 -14.15 16.99 -6.45
C ASP A 33 -13.93 16.48 -5.03
N LEU A 34 -14.63 17.06 -4.05
CA LEU A 34 -14.56 16.59 -2.65
C LEU A 34 -15.01 15.13 -2.53
N ASN A 35 -16.05 14.72 -3.26
CA ASN A 35 -16.53 13.34 -3.19
C ASN A 35 -15.47 12.38 -3.74
N ASP A 36 -14.79 12.75 -4.83
CA ASP A 36 -13.69 11.94 -5.37
C ASP A 36 -12.54 11.79 -4.37
N VAL A 37 -12.23 12.85 -3.61
CA VAL A 37 -11.20 12.79 -2.55
C VAL A 37 -11.64 11.92 -1.39
N LEU A 38 -12.89 12.04 -0.93
CA LEU A 38 -13.43 11.21 0.14
C LEU A 38 -13.46 9.73 -0.26
N ASP A 39 -13.91 9.41 -1.48
CA ASP A 39 -13.91 8.05 -2.02
C ASP A 39 -12.49 7.47 -2.13
N LEU A 40 -11.52 8.29 -2.53
CA LEU A 40 -10.11 7.90 -2.57
C LEU A 40 -9.57 7.63 -1.16
N LEU A 41 -9.85 8.51 -0.19
CA LEU A 41 -9.40 8.33 1.19
C LEU A 41 -9.99 7.07 1.82
N ALA A 42 -11.29 6.81 1.61
CA ALA A 42 -11.92 5.57 2.05
C ALA A 42 -11.26 4.33 1.42
N THR A 43 -10.96 4.38 0.12
CA THR A 43 -10.25 3.31 -0.59
C THR A 43 -8.85 3.09 -0.02
N LEU A 44 -8.13 4.16 0.32
CA LEU A 44 -6.79 4.08 0.91
C LEU A 44 -6.82 3.51 2.33
N THR A 45 -7.82 3.87 3.14
CA THR A 45 -8.05 3.29 4.46
C THR A 45 -8.27 1.78 4.37
N ASP A 46 -9.20 1.34 3.51
CA ASP A 46 -9.47 -0.09 3.29
C ASP A 46 -8.24 -0.84 2.78
N ALA A 47 -7.51 -0.24 1.83
CA ALA A 47 -6.27 -0.82 1.31
C ALA A 47 -5.18 -0.90 2.39
N GLY A 48 -5.09 0.08 3.29
CA GLY A 48 -4.16 0.12 4.39
C GLY A 48 -4.41 -0.99 5.42
N PHE A 49 -5.67 -1.19 5.83
CA PHE A 49 -6.05 -2.30 6.72
C PHE A 49 -5.84 -3.66 6.05
N SER A 50 -6.22 -3.81 4.78
CA SER A 50 -5.97 -5.05 4.04
C SER A 50 -4.46 -5.36 3.93
N ALA A 51 -3.64 -4.33 3.67
CA ALA A 51 -2.19 -4.48 3.63
C ALA A 51 -1.61 -4.83 5.01
N HIS A 52 -2.17 -4.29 6.10
CA HIS A 52 -1.80 -4.65 7.47
C HIS A 52 -2.00 -6.16 7.72
N ASP A 53 -3.19 -6.67 7.43
CA ASP A 53 -3.54 -8.08 7.64
C ASP A 53 -2.65 -9.00 6.79
N LEU A 54 -2.38 -8.62 5.54
CA LEU A 54 -1.47 -9.35 4.67
C LEU A 54 -0.04 -9.38 5.22
N CYS A 55 0.45 -8.26 5.76
CA CYS A 55 1.78 -8.19 6.36
C CYS A 55 1.86 -9.05 7.64
N GLU A 56 0.80 -9.10 8.45
CA GLU A 56 0.72 -9.99 9.61
C GLU A 56 0.78 -11.46 9.19
N ALA A 57 -0.05 -11.85 8.23
CA ALA A 57 -0.08 -13.22 7.73
C ALA A 57 1.26 -13.63 7.12
N ALA A 58 1.88 -12.76 6.32
CA ALA A 58 3.18 -13.00 5.72
C ALA A 58 4.29 -13.14 6.78
N ALA A 59 4.31 -12.28 7.80
CA ALA A 59 5.29 -12.36 8.88
C ALA A 59 5.18 -13.69 9.64
N ARG A 60 3.95 -14.11 9.98
CA ARG A 60 3.71 -15.39 10.66
C ARG A 60 4.15 -16.57 9.81
N GLN A 61 3.74 -16.60 8.54
CA GLN A 61 4.08 -17.71 7.64
C GLN A 61 5.59 -17.79 7.38
N ALA A 62 6.27 -16.65 7.25
CA ALA A 62 7.72 -16.63 7.12
C ALA A 62 8.43 -17.21 8.35
N GLN A 63 7.94 -16.92 9.56
CA GLN A 63 8.47 -17.53 10.80
C GLN A 63 8.26 -19.04 10.84
N GLU A 64 7.07 -19.52 10.45
CA GLU A 64 6.77 -20.96 10.38
C GLU A 64 7.69 -21.68 9.39
N VAL A 65 7.92 -21.09 8.21
CA VAL A 65 8.84 -21.64 7.20
C VAL A 65 10.28 -21.61 7.70
N ALA A 66 10.72 -20.53 8.35
CA ALA A 66 12.06 -20.44 8.93
C ALA A 66 12.31 -21.56 9.95
N ALA A 67 11.35 -21.81 10.84
CA ALA A 67 11.42 -22.90 11.82
C ALA A 67 11.52 -24.27 11.13
N ALA A 68 10.63 -24.56 10.17
CA ALA A 68 10.65 -25.83 9.44
C ALA A 68 11.95 -26.06 8.66
N LEU A 69 12.55 -24.99 8.12
CA LEU A 69 13.85 -25.08 7.43
C LEU A 69 14.99 -25.38 8.40
N ARG A 70 14.94 -24.84 9.62
CA ARG A 70 15.92 -25.12 10.66
C ARG A 70 15.84 -26.58 11.13
N ASP A 71 14.63 -27.07 11.39
CA ASP A 71 14.41 -28.48 11.74
C ASP A 71 14.95 -29.42 10.65
N LEU A 72 14.65 -29.10 9.38
CA LEU A 72 15.16 -29.86 8.25
C LEU A 72 16.69 -29.79 8.13
N ALA A 73 17.30 -28.64 8.41
CA ALA A 73 18.75 -28.48 8.39
C ALA A 73 19.43 -29.36 9.45
N GLU A 74 18.86 -29.40 10.66
CA GLU A 74 19.33 -30.24 11.76
C GLU A 74 19.24 -31.72 11.42
N ASP A 75 18.11 -32.18 10.87
CA ASP A 75 17.92 -33.57 10.42
C ASP A 75 18.93 -33.96 9.33
N LEU A 76 19.14 -33.08 8.33
CA LEU A 76 20.11 -33.28 7.27
C LEU A 76 21.55 -33.38 7.80
N ALA A 77 21.90 -32.55 8.79
CA ALA A 77 23.22 -32.56 9.41
C ALA A 77 23.46 -33.82 10.27
N ALA A 78 22.42 -34.34 10.92
CA ALA A 78 22.49 -35.51 11.80
C ALA A 78 22.53 -36.84 11.02
N HIS A 79 21.75 -36.96 9.94
CA HIS A 79 21.50 -38.26 9.30
C HIS A 79 22.12 -38.43 7.91
N HIS A 80 22.65 -37.36 7.31
CA HIS A 80 23.12 -37.40 5.93
C HIS A 80 24.58 -36.91 5.78
N ASN A 81 25.33 -37.59 4.89
CA ASN A 81 26.77 -37.37 4.66
C ASN A 81 27.07 -36.01 4.00
N VAL A 82 28.20 -35.86 3.29
CA VAL A 82 28.66 -34.61 2.64
C VAL A 82 27.56 -33.82 1.90
N ILE A 83 26.59 -34.50 1.27
CA ILE A 83 25.42 -33.87 0.64
C ILE A 83 24.50 -33.22 1.68
N GLY A 84 24.16 -33.94 2.75
CA GLY A 84 23.37 -33.41 3.88
C GLY A 84 24.00 -32.18 4.51
N ARG A 85 25.34 -32.16 4.65
CA ARG A 85 26.07 -31.02 5.21
C ARG A 85 26.06 -29.77 4.31
N ARG A 86 26.01 -29.94 2.99
CA ARG A 86 25.86 -28.80 2.07
C ARG A 86 24.43 -28.31 2.01
N THR A 87 23.47 -29.24 2.04
CA THR A 87 22.05 -28.90 2.02
C THR A 87 21.60 -28.27 3.32
N SER A 88 22.10 -28.69 4.48
CA SER A 88 21.79 -28.08 5.78
C SER A 88 22.19 -26.60 5.81
N VAL A 89 23.40 -26.27 5.35
CA VAL A 89 23.87 -24.88 5.24
C VAL A 89 22.98 -24.05 4.29
N ALA A 90 22.48 -24.66 3.21
CA ALA A 90 21.56 -23.98 2.31
C ALA A 90 20.17 -23.75 2.97
N MET A 91 19.69 -24.69 3.78
CA MET A 91 18.43 -24.57 4.51
C MET A 91 18.53 -23.54 5.64
N GLU A 92 19.64 -23.50 6.38
CA GLU A 92 19.94 -22.46 7.37
C GLU A 92 19.89 -21.07 6.72
N ARG A 93 20.58 -20.90 5.59
CA ARG A 93 20.57 -19.63 4.87
C ARG A 93 19.18 -19.24 4.35
N LEU A 94 18.37 -20.21 3.93
CA LEU A 94 16.99 -19.93 3.52
C LEU A 94 16.14 -19.53 4.74
N SER A 95 16.38 -20.13 5.90
CA SER A 95 15.71 -19.74 7.16
C SER A 95 16.02 -18.30 7.54
N GLU A 96 17.28 -17.86 7.41
CA GLU A 96 17.69 -16.48 7.65
C GLU A 96 16.96 -15.50 6.73
N VAL A 97 16.84 -15.83 5.44
CA VAL A 97 16.09 -15.01 4.48
C VAL A 97 14.60 -14.93 4.86
N MET A 98 14.01 -16.01 5.36
CA MET A 98 12.63 -15.98 5.84
C MET A 98 12.47 -15.11 7.11
N GLU A 99 13.45 -15.11 8.00
CA GLU A 99 13.47 -14.20 9.16
C GLU A 99 13.58 -12.74 8.74
N GLU A 100 14.39 -12.42 7.73
CA GLU A 100 14.46 -11.09 7.12
C GLU A 100 13.10 -10.66 6.54
N ILE A 101 12.42 -11.56 5.83
CA ILE A 101 11.07 -11.32 5.29
C ILE A 101 10.06 -11.08 6.42
N ALA A 102 10.13 -11.86 7.50
CA ALA A 102 9.27 -11.68 8.65
C ALA A 102 9.47 -10.30 9.30
N ALA A 103 10.72 -9.88 9.47
CA ALA A 103 11.05 -8.56 10.02
C ALA A 103 10.59 -7.43 9.09
N ALA A 104 10.82 -7.54 7.79
CA ALA A 104 10.36 -6.56 6.81
C ALA A 104 8.82 -6.44 6.79
N SER A 105 8.12 -7.57 6.84
CA SER A 105 6.66 -7.62 6.90
C SER A 105 6.13 -7.01 8.21
N GLY A 106 6.79 -7.28 9.34
CA GLY A 106 6.46 -6.67 10.63
C GLY A 106 6.59 -5.13 10.62
N ASN A 107 7.63 -4.61 9.96
CA ASN A 107 7.81 -3.16 9.79
C ASN A 107 6.75 -2.55 8.86
N ALA A 108 6.48 -3.21 7.73
CA ALA A 108 5.45 -2.78 6.78
C ALA A 108 4.04 -2.78 7.41
N ARG A 109 3.75 -3.74 8.28
CA ARG A 109 2.51 -3.83 9.04
C ARG A 109 2.26 -2.58 9.90
N ALA A 110 3.28 -2.09 10.59
CA ALA A 110 3.16 -0.88 11.40
C ALA A 110 2.94 0.37 10.54
N ALA A 111 3.67 0.49 9.43
CA ALA A 111 3.54 1.62 8.51
C ALA A 111 2.17 1.66 7.80
N THR A 112 1.64 0.51 7.41
CA THR A 112 0.32 0.40 6.75
C THR A 112 -0.83 0.73 7.69
N LEU A 113 -0.74 0.34 8.98
CA LEU A 113 -1.71 0.75 9.98
C LEU A 113 -1.73 2.26 10.17
N ALA A 114 -0.55 2.86 10.38
CA ALA A 114 -0.43 4.31 10.56
C ALA A 114 -0.97 5.09 9.35
N ALA A 115 -0.71 4.61 8.14
CA ALA A 115 -1.24 5.21 6.92
C ALA A 115 -2.77 5.09 6.80
N ALA A 116 -3.34 3.95 7.21
CA ALA A 116 -4.79 3.75 7.23
C ALA A 116 -5.48 4.69 8.21
N GLU A 117 -4.93 4.80 9.43
CA GLU A 117 -5.42 5.69 10.48
C GLU A 117 -5.32 7.17 10.07
N GLU A 118 -4.22 7.57 9.39
CA GLU A 118 -4.06 8.94 8.88
C GLU A 118 -5.08 9.25 7.78
N ALA A 119 -5.32 8.31 6.86
CA ALA A 119 -6.32 8.47 5.80
C ALA A 119 -7.74 8.58 6.37
N GLU A 120 -8.08 7.78 7.40
CA GLU A 120 -9.38 7.82 8.07
C GLU A 120 -9.59 9.13 8.85
N ALA A 121 -8.56 9.60 9.54
CA ALA A 121 -8.59 10.87 10.25
C ALA A 121 -8.82 12.03 9.28
N LEU A 122 -8.11 12.04 8.14
CA LEU A 122 -8.29 13.05 7.11
C LEU A 122 -9.67 12.98 6.45
N HIS A 123 -10.17 11.78 6.18
CA HIS A 123 -11.53 11.58 5.66
C HIS A 123 -12.56 12.22 6.60
N THR A 124 -12.46 11.95 7.90
CA THR A 124 -13.36 12.48 8.93
C THR A 124 -13.30 14.01 9.00
N ASP A 125 -12.09 14.59 9.05
CA ASP A 125 -11.90 16.05 9.10
C ASP A 125 -12.48 16.76 7.87
N MET A 126 -12.26 16.20 6.68
CA MET A 126 -12.81 16.74 5.43
C MET A 126 -14.33 16.60 5.36
N GLU A 127 -14.87 15.46 5.81
CA GLU A 127 -16.31 15.26 5.84
C GLU A 127 -16.98 16.25 6.80
N GLU A 128 -16.44 16.44 8.02
CA GLU A 128 -16.98 17.38 9.01
C GLU A 128 -16.87 18.83 8.56
N THR A 129 -15.74 19.23 7.96
CA THR A 129 -15.47 20.62 7.57
C THR A 129 -16.30 21.03 6.36
N TYR A 130 -16.40 20.17 5.34
CA TYR A 130 -16.91 20.58 4.03
C TYR A 130 -18.34 20.09 3.72
N ARG A 131 -18.82 18.97 4.29
CA ARG A 131 -20.22 18.52 4.10
C ARG A 131 -21.26 19.58 4.46
N PRO A 132 -21.16 20.30 5.60
CA PRO A 132 -22.18 21.26 5.97
C PRO A 132 -22.28 22.40 4.95
N VAL A 133 -21.14 22.85 4.43
CA VAL A 133 -21.06 23.90 3.41
C VAL A 133 -21.65 23.41 2.08
N GLN A 134 -21.34 22.18 1.65
CA GLN A 134 -21.94 21.60 0.45
C GLN A 134 -23.46 21.43 0.57
N ARG A 135 -23.95 20.97 1.72
CA ARG A 135 -25.39 20.83 1.96
C ARG A 135 -26.08 22.19 1.95
N ALA A 136 -25.52 23.20 2.63
CA ALA A 136 -26.07 24.54 2.62
C ALA A 136 -26.08 25.17 1.21
N ALA A 137 -25.05 24.91 0.41
CA ALA A 137 -25.00 25.34 -0.99
C ALA A 137 -26.06 24.63 -1.85
N ALA A 138 -26.23 23.32 -1.67
CA ALA A 138 -27.27 22.55 -2.36
C ALA A 138 -28.69 22.99 -1.97
N ASP A 139 -28.95 23.20 -0.67
CA ASP A 139 -30.23 23.66 -0.14
C ASP A 139 -30.60 25.07 -0.63
N ALA A 140 -29.59 25.90 -0.90
CA ALA A 140 -29.77 27.22 -1.47
C ALA A 140 -29.93 27.22 -3.01
N ASP A 141 -29.94 26.04 -3.66
CA ASP A 141 -29.86 25.87 -5.12
C ASP A 141 -28.63 26.58 -5.74
N LEU A 142 -27.60 26.78 -4.91
CA LEU A 142 -26.27 27.27 -5.27
C LEU A 142 -25.32 26.11 -5.58
N ALA A 143 -25.84 24.90 -5.86
CA ALA A 143 -25.05 23.76 -6.32
C ALA A 143 -24.34 24.15 -7.62
N THR A 144 -23.12 24.67 -7.49
CA THR A 144 -22.42 25.49 -8.47
C THR A 144 -22.49 24.85 -9.86
N PRO A 145 -23.32 25.36 -10.80
CA PRO A 145 -22.96 25.24 -12.19
C PRO A 145 -21.94 26.35 -12.36
N SER A 146 -20.66 26.02 -12.49
CA SER A 146 -19.69 27.00 -12.95
C SER A 146 -20.19 27.58 -14.28
N ALA A 147 -20.80 28.76 -14.17
CA ALA A 147 -20.85 29.77 -15.20
C ALA A 147 -21.35 29.35 -16.61
N ARG A 148 -22.51 28.68 -16.78
CA ARG A 148 -23.12 28.63 -18.13
C ARG A 148 -23.39 30.05 -18.67
N VAL A 149 -23.73 31.00 -17.80
CA VAL A 149 -24.00 32.40 -18.16
C VAL A 149 -22.73 33.22 -18.44
N HIS A 150 -21.57 32.83 -17.90
CA HIS A 150 -20.30 33.55 -18.09
C HIS A 150 -19.42 32.96 -19.22
N ASN A 151 -19.73 31.76 -19.71
CA ASN A 151 -18.97 31.10 -20.80
C ASN A 151 -19.50 31.34 -22.23
N GLN A 152 -20.62 32.06 -22.41
CA GLN A 152 -21.21 32.31 -23.74
C GLN A 152 -20.98 33.73 -24.28
N SER A 153 -20.20 34.58 -23.60
CA SER A 153 -19.97 35.97 -24.01
C SER A 153 -18.58 36.28 -24.56
N ILE A 154 -17.89 35.32 -25.18
CA ILE A 154 -16.71 35.58 -26.02
C ILE A 154 -16.92 34.96 -27.39
#